data_AF-A0AAI9DAB4-F1
#
_entry.id   AF-A0AAI9DAB4-F1
#
_cell.length_a   1.000
_cell.length_b   1.000
_cell.length_c   1.000
_cell.angle_alpha   90.00
_cell.angle_beta   90.00
_cell.angle_gamma   90.00
#
_symmetry.space_group_name_H-M   'P 1'
#
loop_
_entity.id
_entity.type
_entity.pdbx_description
1 polymer ?
#
loop_
_entity_poly.entity_id
_entity_poly.type
_entity_poly.pdbx_seq_one_letter_code
_entity_poly.pdbx_strand_id
1 'polypeptide(L)'
;MSINHAIWRVGDNPQPLITSKLASEQLLEKMILNDPAILSDQWMIIGHQENTLDKGRIDLLAIAPDASLILIELKRDRTPREVVAQALDYASWVDDLSADRLSQIYEKFSNGGNLGDAFKERFNVELEEESLNQSHQIIIVAAELDPSTERIVDYLSKNGISINVLFFKVFQHGDEQFLSRVWLIDPSETQTNAALATTGSNANTKEPWNGEFYVSFGGRIWEEARRYGFISAGGGSWYSQTLKQLQPGDRVWVKIPATGYVGVGIVQSTVEPASSFTINTDDGEKLAMDVLKYSELYQQNANDPDKSEYFVPVKWLETRDEQEAVNEVGFFGNQNTVCKPTTPKWRHTVEKLKRYFTNWDAK
;
A
#
# COMPACT_ATOMS: atom_id res chain seq x y z
N MET A 1 -4.33 -10.01 21.85
CA MET A 1 -5.73 -10.35 22.19
C MET A 1 -6.18 -11.34 21.14
N SER A 2 -6.59 -12.56 21.49
CA SER A 2 -7.08 -13.50 20.48
C SER A 2 -8.42 -12.98 19.92
N ILE A 3 -8.42 -12.53 18.67
CA ILE A 3 -9.63 -12.12 17.97
C ILE A 3 -10.49 -13.37 17.79
N ASN A 4 -11.54 -13.51 18.59
CA ASN A 4 -12.41 -14.67 18.55
C ASN A 4 -13.65 -14.36 17.71
N HIS A 5 -13.55 -14.60 16.41
CA HIS A 5 -14.63 -14.41 15.46
C HIS A 5 -15.37 -15.72 15.16
N ALA A 6 -16.70 -15.67 15.11
CA ALA A 6 -17.58 -16.80 14.80
C ALA A 6 -18.43 -16.47 13.58
N ILE A 7 -18.57 -17.42 12.65
CA ILE A 7 -19.45 -17.28 11.48
C ILE A 7 -20.76 -18.00 11.75
N TRP A 8 -21.86 -17.37 11.38
CA TRP A 8 -23.20 -17.92 11.52
C TRP A 8 -23.88 -18.00 10.16
N ARG A 9 -24.62 -19.09 9.93
CA ARG A 9 -25.55 -19.20 8.81
C ARG A 9 -26.77 -18.33 9.11
N VAL A 10 -27.10 -17.44 8.17
CA VAL A 10 -28.29 -16.58 8.25
C VAL A 10 -29.54 -17.38 7.85
N GLY A 11 -30.63 -17.19 8.60
CA GLY A 11 -31.93 -17.81 8.35
C GLY A 11 -32.83 -17.70 9.58
N ASP A 12 -34.07 -18.19 9.48
CA ASP A 12 -35.05 -18.15 10.59
C ASP A 12 -34.54 -18.80 11.87
N ASN A 13 -33.66 -19.81 11.73
CA ASN A 13 -32.92 -20.43 12.81
C ASN A 13 -31.41 -20.27 12.55
N PRO A 14 -30.78 -19.19 13.04
CA PRO A 14 -29.35 -18.97 12.83
C PRO A 14 -28.53 -20.05 13.53
N GLN A 15 -27.51 -20.57 12.85
CA GLN A 15 -26.64 -21.63 13.37
C GLN A 15 -25.16 -21.27 13.23
N PRO A 16 -24.34 -21.45 14.28
CA PRO A 16 -22.92 -21.19 14.19
C PRO A 16 -22.25 -22.29 13.35
N LEU A 17 -21.30 -21.91 12.49
CA LEU A 17 -20.46 -22.88 11.81
C LEU A 17 -19.42 -23.43 12.78
N ILE A 18 -19.07 -24.71 12.60
CA ILE A 18 -18.09 -25.39 13.43
C ILE A 18 -16.69 -25.03 12.91
N THR A 19 -15.77 -24.69 13.80
CA THR A 19 -14.37 -24.46 13.43
C THR A 19 -13.69 -25.76 13.05
N SER A 20 -12.95 -25.76 11.95
CA SER A 20 -12.15 -26.89 11.47
C SER A 20 -10.71 -26.45 11.22
N LYS A 21 -9.87 -27.35 10.70
CA LYS A 21 -8.48 -27.05 10.32
C LYS A 21 -8.28 -27.37 8.85
N LEU A 22 -7.40 -26.61 8.19
CA LEU A 22 -6.87 -27.01 6.88
C LEU A 22 -6.01 -28.26 7.03
N ALA A 23 -5.98 -29.06 5.96
CA ALA A 23 -5.23 -30.31 5.93
C ALA A 23 -3.72 -30.10 6.05
N SER A 24 -3.17 -29.07 5.38
CA SER A 24 -1.73 -28.78 5.37
C SER A 24 -1.44 -27.32 5.00
N GLU A 25 -0.23 -26.86 5.29
CA GLU A 25 0.30 -25.56 4.81
C GLU A 25 0.38 -25.53 3.29
N GLN A 26 0.76 -26.64 2.66
CA GLN A 26 0.80 -26.79 1.20
C GLN A 26 -0.58 -26.60 0.54
N LEU A 27 -1.66 -27.01 1.22
CA LEU A 27 -3.02 -26.75 0.71
C LEU A 27 -3.33 -25.26 0.73
N LEU A 28 -2.97 -24.56 1.81
CA LEU A 28 -3.13 -23.11 1.91
C LEU A 28 -2.31 -22.39 0.84
N GLU A 29 -1.04 -22.75 0.68
CA GLU A 29 -0.16 -22.22 -0.36
C GLU A 29 -0.77 -22.39 -1.75
N LYS A 30 -1.25 -23.60 -2.07
CA LYS A 30 -1.89 -23.88 -3.37
C LYS A 30 -3.15 -23.03 -3.58
N MET A 31 -3.96 -22.82 -2.53
CA MET A 31 -5.13 -21.95 -2.62
C MET A 31 -4.72 -20.51 -2.93
N ILE A 32 -3.68 -19.99 -2.26
CA ILE A 32 -3.17 -18.64 -2.47
C ILE A 32 -2.53 -18.47 -3.86
N LEU A 33 -1.81 -19.47 -4.34
CA LEU A 33 -1.23 -19.46 -5.70
C LEU A 33 -2.32 -19.42 -6.77
N ASN A 34 -3.45 -20.09 -6.53
CA ASN A 34 -4.60 -20.04 -7.43
C ASN A 34 -5.33 -18.68 -7.36
N ASP A 35 -5.47 -18.11 -6.17
CA ASP A 35 -6.09 -16.80 -5.98
C ASP A 35 -5.39 -15.99 -4.86
N PRO A 36 -4.48 -15.07 -5.23
CA PRO A 36 -3.77 -14.22 -4.27
C PRO A 36 -4.66 -13.28 -3.48
N ALA A 37 -5.91 -13.03 -3.93
CA ALA A 37 -6.87 -12.19 -3.21
C ALA A 37 -7.26 -12.76 -1.84
N ILE A 38 -6.96 -14.04 -1.59
CA ILE A 38 -7.00 -14.63 -0.25
C ILE A 38 -6.12 -13.82 0.72
N LEU A 39 -4.96 -13.35 0.30
CA LEU A 39 -4.09 -12.49 1.10
C LEU A 39 -4.42 -11.01 0.90
N SER A 40 -4.38 -10.57 -0.35
CA SER A 40 -4.59 -9.18 -0.76
C SER A 40 -4.87 -9.13 -2.26
N ASP A 41 -5.85 -8.34 -2.67
CA ASP A 41 -6.16 -8.10 -4.09
C ASP A 41 -5.08 -7.24 -4.78
N GLN A 42 -4.25 -6.54 -4.00
CA GLN A 42 -3.20 -5.66 -4.50
C GLN A 42 -1.84 -6.35 -4.69
N TRP A 43 -1.71 -7.64 -4.38
CA TRP A 43 -0.41 -8.33 -4.46
C TRP A 43 -0.35 -9.26 -5.67
N MET A 44 0.81 -9.28 -6.32
CA MET A 44 1.14 -10.23 -7.38
C MET A 44 2.18 -11.20 -6.86
N ILE A 45 1.85 -12.50 -6.78
CA ILE A 45 2.85 -13.51 -6.42
C ILE A 45 3.89 -13.60 -7.55
N ILE A 46 5.16 -13.52 -7.19
CA ILE A 46 6.29 -13.57 -8.14
C ILE A 46 7.19 -14.78 -7.93
N GLY A 47 7.05 -15.47 -6.81
CA GLY A 47 7.82 -16.66 -6.50
C GLY A 47 7.18 -17.46 -5.38
N HIS A 48 7.53 -18.74 -5.31
CA HIS A 48 7.14 -19.60 -4.21
C HIS A 48 8.25 -20.59 -3.91
N GLN A 49 8.37 -20.94 -2.63
CA GLN A 49 9.32 -21.93 -2.17
C GLN A 49 10.77 -21.61 -2.60
N GLU A 50 11.16 -20.34 -2.42
CA GLU A 50 12.45 -19.81 -2.83
C GLU A 50 13.52 -20.04 -1.76
N ASN A 51 14.63 -20.66 -2.17
CA ASN A 51 15.70 -21.01 -1.26
C ASN A 51 16.53 -19.76 -0.89
N THR A 52 16.76 -19.59 0.41
CA THR A 52 17.74 -18.61 0.93
C THR A 52 19.14 -19.23 1.01
N LEU A 53 20.17 -18.40 1.20
CA LEU A 53 21.59 -18.80 1.11
C LEU A 53 21.98 -19.96 2.06
N ASP A 54 21.47 -19.99 3.30
CA ASP A 54 22.07 -20.80 4.38
C ASP A 54 21.14 -21.78 5.12
N LYS A 55 20.07 -22.24 4.46
CA LYS A 55 19.04 -23.22 4.91
C LYS A 55 17.73 -22.56 5.36
N GLY A 56 16.99 -22.07 4.39
CA GLY A 56 15.62 -21.64 4.57
C GLY A 56 14.90 -21.61 3.24
N ARG A 57 13.58 -21.59 3.31
CA ARG A 57 12.75 -21.49 2.13
C ARG A 57 11.62 -20.53 2.43
N ILE A 58 11.54 -19.47 1.64
CA ILE A 58 10.45 -18.52 1.68
C ILE A 58 9.23 -19.20 1.05
N ASP A 59 8.12 -19.30 1.77
CA ASP A 59 6.92 -19.95 1.23
C ASP A 59 6.39 -19.22 -0.01
N LEU A 60 6.16 -17.92 0.11
CA LEU A 60 5.67 -17.08 -0.99
C LEU A 60 6.40 -15.73 -1.00
N LEU A 61 6.72 -15.27 -2.20
CA LEU A 61 7.23 -13.92 -2.46
C LEU A 61 6.27 -13.21 -3.41
N ALA A 62 5.80 -12.04 -3.03
CA ALA A 62 4.95 -11.20 -3.85
C ALA A 62 5.56 -9.83 -4.09
N ILE A 63 4.99 -9.09 -5.04
CA ILE A 63 5.28 -7.69 -5.28
C ILE A 63 3.99 -6.88 -5.19
N ALA A 64 4.07 -5.72 -4.54
CA ALA A 64 3.00 -4.74 -4.42
C ALA A 64 3.08 -3.68 -5.54
N PRO A 65 2.06 -2.83 -5.73
CA PRO A 65 2.04 -1.87 -6.84
C PRO A 65 3.11 -0.77 -6.76
N ASP A 66 3.71 -0.58 -5.59
CA ASP A 66 4.85 0.30 -5.34
C ASP A 66 6.19 -0.45 -5.46
N ALA A 67 6.23 -1.57 -6.17
CA ALA A 67 7.41 -2.43 -6.34
C ALA A 67 8.03 -2.95 -5.02
N SER A 68 7.35 -2.78 -3.88
CA SER A 68 7.78 -3.33 -2.60
C SER A 68 7.59 -4.84 -2.58
N LEU A 69 8.58 -5.55 -2.04
CA LEU A 69 8.51 -7.01 -1.92
C LEU A 69 7.72 -7.41 -0.68
N ILE A 70 6.86 -8.42 -0.83
CA ILE A 70 6.07 -8.96 0.27
C ILE A 70 6.54 -10.39 0.51
N LEU A 71 7.29 -10.58 1.59
CA LEU A 71 7.69 -11.87 2.10
C LEU A 71 6.51 -12.47 2.88
N ILE A 72 6.07 -13.66 2.50
CA ILE A 72 4.93 -14.32 3.14
C ILE A 72 5.38 -15.68 3.68
N GLU A 73 5.22 -15.88 4.99
CA GLU A 73 5.48 -17.15 5.68
C GLU A 73 4.14 -17.76 6.13
N LEU A 74 3.90 -19.01 5.76
CA LEU A 74 2.64 -19.71 6.05
C LEU A 74 2.82 -20.65 7.24
N LYS A 75 1.85 -20.62 8.17
CA LYS A 75 1.81 -21.51 9.33
C LYS A 75 0.40 -22.02 9.57
N ARG A 76 0.24 -23.34 9.57
CA ARG A 76 -1.09 -23.97 9.70
C ARG A 76 -1.62 -23.98 11.13
N ASP A 77 -0.74 -24.11 12.10
CA ASP A 77 -1.09 -24.20 13.52
C ASP A 77 -0.63 -22.96 14.30
N ARG A 78 -0.85 -23.01 15.61
CA ARG A 78 -0.32 -22.03 16.54
C ARG A 78 1.19 -21.92 16.36
N THR A 79 1.62 -20.71 16.03
CA THR A 79 3.02 -20.49 15.68
C THR A 79 3.79 -19.95 16.89
N PRO A 80 4.93 -20.58 17.26
CA PRO A 80 5.79 -20.09 18.34
C PRO A 80 6.68 -18.94 17.86
N ARG A 81 7.32 -18.24 18.82
CA ARG A 81 8.28 -17.13 18.60
C ARG A 81 9.31 -17.32 17.47
N GLU A 82 9.64 -18.56 17.14
CA GLU A 82 10.64 -18.91 16.12
C GLU A 82 10.26 -18.40 14.73
N VAL A 83 8.96 -18.26 14.43
CA VAL A 83 8.53 -17.72 13.13
C VAL A 83 8.99 -16.29 12.90
N VAL A 84 9.06 -15.46 13.94
CA VAL A 84 9.49 -14.07 13.77
C VAL A 84 10.98 -14.04 13.48
N ALA A 85 11.77 -14.89 14.14
CA ALA A 85 13.20 -15.00 13.86
C ALA A 85 13.44 -15.50 12.43
N GLN A 86 12.71 -16.53 12.00
CA GLN A 86 12.77 -17.06 10.64
C GLN A 86 12.38 -16.00 9.60
N ALA A 87 11.27 -15.28 9.84
CA ALA A 87 10.78 -14.27 8.91
C ALA A 87 11.72 -13.06 8.82
N LEU A 88 12.37 -12.67 9.92
CA LEU A 88 13.41 -11.62 9.91
C LEU A 88 14.69 -12.07 9.21
N ASP A 89 15.09 -13.34 9.37
CA ASP A 89 16.22 -13.92 8.63
C ASP A 89 15.96 -13.87 7.12
N TYR A 90 14.76 -14.28 6.70
CA TYR A 90 14.35 -14.22 5.30
C TYR A 90 14.26 -12.79 4.78
N ALA A 91 13.76 -11.85 5.59
CA ALA A 91 13.72 -10.44 5.23
C ALA A 91 15.13 -9.88 4.96
N SER A 92 16.14 -10.30 5.73
CA SER A 92 17.53 -9.89 5.49
C SER A 92 18.07 -10.38 4.14
N TRP A 93 17.67 -11.58 3.72
CA TRP A 93 18.01 -12.08 2.38
C TRP A 93 17.24 -11.36 1.27
N VAL A 94 15.97 -11.03 1.51
CA VAL A 94 15.14 -10.25 0.58
C VAL A 94 15.71 -8.85 0.36
N ASP A 95 16.24 -8.21 1.42
CA ASP A 95 16.86 -6.88 1.35
C ASP A 95 18.01 -6.80 0.33
N ASP A 96 18.77 -7.90 0.16
CA ASP A 96 19.89 -7.99 -0.77
C ASP A 96 19.50 -8.42 -2.20
N LEU A 97 18.21 -8.64 -2.50
CA LEU A 97 17.78 -9.06 -3.84
C LEU A 97 17.91 -7.95 -4.88
N SER A 98 18.71 -8.22 -5.92
CA SER A 98 18.81 -7.36 -7.09
C SER A 98 17.64 -7.55 -8.06
N ALA A 99 17.44 -6.56 -8.95
CA ALA A 99 16.45 -6.62 -10.01
C ALA A 99 16.64 -7.83 -10.95
N ASP A 100 17.89 -8.15 -11.30
CA ASP A 100 18.24 -9.35 -12.07
C ASP A 100 17.79 -10.62 -11.36
N ARG A 101 18.00 -10.69 -10.04
CA ARG A 101 17.63 -11.87 -9.25
C ARG A 101 16.11 -12.01 -9.15
N LEU A 102 15.39 -10.92 -8.97
CA LEU A 102 13.92 -10.90 -8.97
C LEU A 102 13.35 -11.33 -10.32
N SER A 103 13.96 -10.86 -11.41
CA SER A 103 13.58 -11.26 -12.77
C SER A 103 13.76 -12.77 -12.96
N GLN A 104 14.87 -13.36 -12.48
CA GLN A 104 15.10 -14.81 -12.52
C GLN A 104 14.10 -15.61 -11.67
N ILE A 105 13.75 -15.11 -10.47
CA ILE A 105 12.76 -15.74 -9.60
C ILE A 105 11.41 -15.80 -10.35
N TYR A 106 10.99 -14.67 -10.93
CA TYR A 106 9.74 -14.59 -11.67
C TYR A 106 9.75 -15.43 -12.96
N GLU A 107 10.84 -15.42 -13.71
CA GLU A 107 10.99 -16.23 -14.93
C GLU A 107 10.82 -17.73 -14.61
N LYS A 108 11.46 -18.20 -13.54
CA LYS A 108 11.30 -19.58 -13.06
C LYS A 108 9.86 -19.87 -12.60
N PHE A 109 9.25 -18.94 -11.86
CA PHE A 109 7.89 -19.07 -11.33
C PHE A 109 6.83 -19.14 -12.43
N SER A 110 6.92 -18.24 -13.41
CA SER A 110 5.97 -18.10 -14.52
C SER A 110 6.27 -19.00 -15.72
N ASN A 111 7.31 -19.83 -15.64
CA ASN A 111 7.78 -20.71 -16.71
C ASN A 111 8.17 -19.92 -18.00
N GLY A 112 8.95 -18.86 -17.81
CA GLY A 112 9.57 -18.06 -18.88
C GLY A 112 8.99 -16.64 -19.07
N GLY A 113 8.14 -16.16 -18.17
CA GLY A 113 7.54 -14.82 -18.27
C GLY A 113 8.50 -13.69 -17.87
N ASN A 114 8.22 -12.49 -18.35
CA ASN A 114 8.95 -11.27 -18.00
C ASN A 114 8.27 -10.54 -16.82
N LEU A 115 9.04 -10.20 -15.79
CA LEU A 115 8.50 -9.56 -14.58
C LEU A 115 7.94 -8.16 -14.84
N GLY A 116 8.61 -7.36 -15.68
CA GLY A 116 8.17 -6.01 -16.02
C GLY A 116 6.86 -6.02 -16.80
N ASP A 117 6.73 -6.89 -17.79
CA ASP A 117 5.49 -7.05 -18.57
C ASP A 117 4.32 -7.46 -17.68
N ALA A 118 4.52 -8.45 -16.80
CA ALA A 118 3.50 -8.92 -15.87
C ALA A 118 3.11 -7.85 -14.84
N PHE A 119 4.09 -7.10 -14.34
CA PHE A 119 3.86 -5.98 -13.43
C PHE A 119 3.02 -4.90 -14.10
N LYS A 120 3.35 -4.55 -15.34
CA LYS A 120 2.59 -3.59 -16.14
C LYS A 120 1.18 -4.07 -16.44
N GLU A 121 1.01 -5.35 -16.79
CA GLU A 121 -0.32 -5.93 -17.00
C GLU A 121 -1.16 -5.89 -15.72
N ARG A 122 -0.56 -6.20 -14.57
CA ARG A 122 -1.25 -6.25 -13.29
C ARG A 122 -1.62 -4.88 -12.73
N PHE A 123 -0.68 -3.94 -12.76
CA PHE A 123 -0.79 -2.65 -12.06
C PHE A 123 -0.96 -1.46 -13.00
N ASN A 124 -0.86 -1.67 -14.31
CA ASN A 124 -0.92 -0.62 -15.33
C ASN A 124 0.14 0.48 -15.14
N VAL A 125 1.33 0.09 -14.65
CA VAL A 125 2.48 0.96 -14.38
C VAL A 125 3.75 0.26 -14.86
N GLU A 126 4.68 0.99 -15.46
CA GLU A 126 5.99 0.45 -15.83
C GLU A 126 6.82 0.14 -14.59
N LEU A 127 7.47 -1.02 -14.58
CA LEU A 127 8.38 -1.40 -13.50
C LEU A 127 9.76 -0.80 -13.75
N GLU A 128 10.10 0.24 -13.00
CA GLU A 128 11.43 0.85 -13.04
C GLU A 128 12.42 0.03 -12.21
N GLU A 129 13.57 -0.32 -12.77
CA GLU A 129 14.62 -1.10 -12.09
C GLU A 129 15.06 -0.45 -10.78
N GLU A 130 15.20 0.88 -10.77
CA GLU A 130 15.57 1.67 -9.59
C GLU A 130 14.52 1.61 -8.47
N SER A 131 13.27 1.30 -8.79
CA SER A 131 12.18 1.20 -7.80
C SER A 131 12.08 -0.17 -7.15
N LEU A 132 12.68 -1.20 -7.75
CA LEU A 132 12.61 -2.56 -7.24
C LEU A 132 13.30 -2.68 -5.88
N ASN A 133 12.61 -3.34 -4.96
CA ASN A 133 13.15 -3.71 -3.64
C ASN A 133 13.69 -2.53 -2.82
N GLN A 134 13.14 -1.33 -3.00
CA GLN A 134 13.45 -0.17 -2.13
C GLN A 134 12.85 -0.34 -0.72
N SER A 135 11.86 -1.22 -0.59
CA SER A 135 11.29 -1.63 0.69
C SER A 135 10.69 -3.04 0.59
N HIS A 136 10.58 -3.70 1.74
CA HIS A 136 9.92 -5.00 1.84
C HIS A 136 9.02 -5.07 3.08
N GLN A 137 8.06 -5.99 3.05
CA GLN A 137 7.13 -6.28 4.14
C GLN A 137 7.16 -7.78 4.48
N ILE A 138 7.01 -8.08 5.76
CA ILE A 138 7.00 -9.42 6.32
C ILE A 138 5.57 -9.74 6.75
N ILE A 139 4.97 -10.75 6.15
CA ILE A 139 3.60 -11.17 6.40
C ILE A 139 3.61 -12.60 6.92
N ILE A 140 3.21 -12.78 8.17
CA ILE A 140 3.03 -14.11 8.76
C ILE A 140 1.56 -14.49 8.62
N VAL A 141 1.26 -15.58 7.92
CA VAL A 141 -0.10 -16.09 7.76
C VAL A 141 -0.27 -17.27 8.71
N ALA A 142 -1.05 -17.12 9.77
CA ALA A 142 -1.15 -18.13 10.82
C ALA A 142 -2.60 -18.37 11.27
N ALA A 143 -2.91 -19.58 11.72
CA ALA A 143 -4.21 -19.83 12.36
C ALA A 143 -4.32 -19.13 13.72
N GLU A 144 -3.24 -19.17 14.49
CA GLU A 144 -3.13 -18.57 15.82
C GLU A 144 -1.67 -18.17 16.11
N LEU A 145 -1.49 -17.15 16.96
CA LEU A 145 -0.19 -16.76 17.51
C LEU A 145 -0.20 -16.90 19.03
N ASP A 146 0.95 -17.22 19.60
CA ASP A 146 1.10 -17.07 21.04
C ASP A 146 1.21 -15.58 21.45
N PRO A 147 0.78 -15.21 22.66
CA PRO A 147 0.80 -13.81 23.10
C PRO A 147 2.19 -13.15 23.10
N SER A 148 3.26 -13.93 23.24
CA SER A 148 4.62 -13.38 23.18
C SER A 148 4.99 -13.00 21.76
N THR A 149 4.57 -13.78 20.77
CA THR A 149 4.75 -13.49 19.35
C THR A 149 3.93 -12.27 18.90
N GLU A 150 2.66 -12.16 19.31
CA GLU A 150 1.84 -10.97 19.06
C GLU A 150 2.54 -9.69 19.56
N ARG A 151 3.04 -9.72 20.80
CA ARG A 151 3.74 -8.58 21.41
C ARG A 151 5.02 -8.20 20.66
N ILE A 152 5.75 -9.17 20.11
CA ILE A 152 6.97 -8.92 19.34
C ILE A 152 6.61 -8.26 18.01
N VAL A 153 5.61 -8.79 17.29
CA VAL A 153 5.15 -8.21 16.00
C VAL A 153 4.67 -6.78 16.21
N ASP A 154 3.83 -6.52 17.22
CA ASP A 154 3.35 -5.17 17.56
C ASP A 154 4.52 -4.21 17.88
N TYR A 155 5.49 -4.66 18.68
CA TYR A 155 6.68 -3.86 18.98
C TYR A 155 7.48 -3.54 17.71
N LEU A 156 7.75 -4.53 16.87
CA LEU A 156 8.53 -4.35 15.64
C LEU A 156 7.81 -3.40 14.67
N SER A 157 6.50 -3.57 14.47
CA SER A 157 5.68 -2.69 13.65
C SER A 157 5.69 -1.23 14.13
N LYS A 158 5.50 -1.01 15.44
CA LYS A 158 5.56 0.33 16.05
C LYS A 158 6.93 0.99 15.94
N ASN A 159 7.99 0.19 15.86
CA ASN A 159 9.36 0.66 15.66
C ASN A 159 9.78 0.60 14.19
N GLY A 160 8.81 0.45 13.27
CA GLY A 160 9.05 0.71 11.87
C GLY A 160 9.50 -0.45 11.01
N ILE A 161 9.58 -1.64 11.59
CA ILE A 161 9.77 -2.85 10.82
C ILE A 161 8.42 -3.20 10.21
N SER A 162 8.35 -3.27 8.89
CA SER A 162 7.14 -3.63 8.14
C SER A 162 6.79 -5.10 8.34
N ILE A 163 6.30 -5.46 9.52
CA ILE A 163 5.86 -6.81 9.85
C ILE A 163 4.40 -6.79 10.31
N ASN A 164 3.62 -7.74 9.80
CA ASN A 164 2.23 -7.93 10.19
C ASN A 164 1.84 -9.40 10.12
N VAL A 165 0.67 -9.72 10.68
CA VAL A 165 0.13 -11.07 10.75
C VAL A 165 -1.26 -11.08 10.15
N LEU A 166 -1.50 -12.01 9.23
CA LEU A 166 -2.82 -12.36 8.75
C LEU A 166 -3.28 -13.63 9.46
N PHE A 167 -4.28 -13.49 10.34
CA PHE A 167 -4.93 -14.65 10.92
C PHE A 167 -5.92 -15.25 9.93
N PHE A 168 -5.95 -16.58 9.83
CA PHE A 168 -7.02 -17.28 9.15
C PHE A 168 -7.73 -18.27 10.08
N LYS A 169 -9.03 -18.48 9.85
CA LYS A 169 -9.83 -19.53 10.50
C LYS A 169 -10.61 -20.28 9.46
N VAL A 170 -10.74 -21.59 9.67
CA VAL A 170 -11.51 -22.48 8.81
C VAL A 170 -12.79 -22.86 9.54
N PHE A 171 -13.90 -22.79 8.82
CA PHE A 171 -15.22 -23.18 9.29
C PHE A 171 -15.76 -24.27 8.39
N GLN A 172 -16.62 -25.13 8.91
CA GLN A 172 -17.19 -26.25 8.17
C GLN A 172 -18.72 -26.24 8.25
N HIS A 173 -19.35 -26.53 7.12
CA HIS A 173 -20.79 -26.79 7.02
C HIS A 173 -21.02 -27.97 6.05
N GLY A 174 -21.42 -29.13 6.59
CA GLY A 174 -21.46 -30.36 5.80
C GLY A 174 -20.07 -30.72 5.26
N ASP A 175 -19.97 -30.90 3.95
CA ASP A 175 -18.73 -31.21 3.24
C ASP A 175 -17.95 -29.97 2.78
N GLU A 176 -18.53 -28.77 2.94
CA GLU A 176 -17.91 -27.51 2.53
C GLU A 176 -17.08 -26.88 3.66
N GLN A 177 -15.97 -26.27 3.27
CA GLN A 177 -15.10 -25.50 4.15
C GLN A 177 -15.05 -24.03 3.72
N PHE A 178 -15.06 -23.14 4.70
CA PHE A 178 -15.04 -21.69 4.53
C PHE A 178 -13.79 -21.13 5.21
N LEU A 179 -13.09 -20.23 4.54
CA LEU A 179 -11.92 -19.55 5.09
C LEU A 179 -12.28 -18.10 5.41
N SER A 180 -12.06 -17.70 6.66
CA SER A 180 -12.12 -16.31 7.11
C SER A 180 -10.72 -15.83 7.41
N ARG A 181 -10.47 -14.54 7.17
CA ARG A 181 -9.21 -13.90 7.52
C ARG A 181 -9.41 -12.60 8.29
N VAL A 182 -8.45 -12.27 9.14
CA VAL A 182 -8.41 -11.00 9.90
C VAL A 182 -6.95 -10.59 10.08
N TRP A 183 -6.66 -9.30 9.90
CA TRP A 183 -5.32 -8.75 10.17
C TRP A 183 -5.11 -8.49 11.66
N LEU A 184 -3.90 -8.73 12.17
CA LEU A 184 -3.53 -8.39 13.56
C LEU A 184 -3.46 -6.87 13.75
N ILE A 185 -2.73 -6.21 12.85
CA ILE A 185 -2.64 -4.75 12.74
C ILE A 185 -3.32 -4.40 11.41
N ASP A 186 -4.15 -3.36 11.36
CA ASP A 186 -4.71 -2.94 10.09
C ASP A 186 -3.55 -2.69 9.10
N PRO A 187 -3.53 -3.31 7.89
CA PRO A 187 -2.44 -3.16 6.93
C PRO A 187 -2.07 -1.70 6.68
N SER A 188 -3.06 -0.82 6.80
CA SER A 188 -2.87 0.61 6.75
C SER A 188 -1.96 1.21 7.81
N GLU A 189 -2.09 0.77 9.05
CA GLU A 189 -1.26 1.22 10.15
C GLU A 189 0.16 0.70 9.97
N THR A 190 0.32 -0.55 9.51
CA THR A 190 1.65 -1.09 9.20
C THR A 190 2.33 -0.30 8.09
N GLN A 191 1.61 0.04 7.01
CA GLN A 191 2.12 0.89 5.93
C GLN A 191 2.45 2.30 6.41
N THR A 192 1.61 2.88 7.27
CA THR A 192 1.86 4.22 7.81
C THR A 192 3.07 4.19 8.74
N ASN A 193 3.20 3.18 9.61
CA ASN A 193 4.36 3.01 10.48
C ASN A 193 5.63 2.77 9.67
N ALA A 194 5.57 1.97 8.60
CA ALA A 194 6.65 1.77 7.66
C ALA A 194 7.01 3.07 6.93
N ALA A 195 6.05 3.83 6.43
CA ALA A 195 6.29 5.12 5.79
C ALA A 195 6.89 6.15 6.78
N LEU A 196 6.46 6.13 8.04
CA LEU A 196 7.06 6.93 9.12
C LEU A 196 8.45 6.41 9.51
N ALA A 197 8.73 5.14 9.28
CA ALA A 197 9.96 4.46 9.66
C ALA A 197 10.94 4.11 8.54
N THR A 198 10.61 4.43 7.28
CA THR A 198 11.58 4.61 6.18
C THR A 198 12.59 5.74 6.51
N THR A 199 12.45 6.34 7.69
CA THR A 199 13.52 6.88 8.53
C THR A 199 14.63 5.86 8.94
N GLY A 200 14.58 4.58 8.54
CA GLY A 200 15.51 3.50 8.95
C GLY A 200 16.65 3.04 8.03
N SER A 201 16.51 2.89 6.70
CA SER A 201 17.50 2.10 5.90
C SER A 201 18.74 2.84 5.36
N ASN A 202 19.07 4.03 5.85
CA ASN A 202 20.36 4.69 5.55
C ASN A 202 20.66 5.77 6.59
N ALA A 203 21.27 5.38 7.71
CA ALA A 203 21.50 6.25 8.88
C ALA A 203 22.48 7.41 8.64
N ASN A 204 23.18 7.47 7.49
CA ASN A 204 24.23 8.46 7.25
C ASN A 204 23.81 9.72 6.47
N THR A 205 22.53 9.86 6.07
CA THR A 205 22.10 10.98 5.20
C THR A 205 20.75 11.59 5.57
N LYS A 206 20.17 11.36 6.75
CA LYS A 206 18.81 11.85 7.08
C LYS A 206 18.79 13.23 7.71
N GLU A 207 17.84 14.04 7.28
CA GLU A 207 17.59 15.38 7.80
C GLU A 207 16.23 15.44 8.51
N PRO A 208 16.02 16.39 9.45
CA PRO A 208 14.69 16.64 10.01
C PRO A 208 13.67 16.90 8.90
N TRP A 209 12.46 16.35 9.06
CA TRP A 209 11.35 16.60 8.14
C TRP A 209 11.09 18.11 8.04
N ASN A 210 10.90 18.59 6.83
CA ASN A 210 10.77 20.03 6.53
C ASN A 210 9.33 20.56 6.66
N GLY A 211 8.38 19.72 7.07
CA GLY A 211 6.97 20.10 7.20
C GLY A 211 6.17 20.03 5.89
N GLU A 212 6.74 19.43 4.84
CA GLU A 212 6.17 19.43 3.49
C GLU A 212 5.89 17.99 3.05
N PHE A 213 4.73 17.77 2.43
CA PHE A 213 4.31 16.46 1.92
C PHE A 213 4.55 16.32 0.43
N TYR A 214 4.93 15.12 0.02
CA TYR A 214 4.91 14.70 -1.38
C TYR A 214 3.58 14.02 -1.69
N VAL A 215 3.01 14.31 -2.86
CA VAL A 215 1.82 13.64 -3.38
C VAL A 215 2.07 13.13 -4.80
N SER A 216 1.86 11.83 -5.04
CA SER A 216 1.83 11.23 -6.37
C SER A 216 0.40 11.20 -6.91
N PHE A 217 0.17 11.88 -8.04
CA PHE A 217 -1.16 12.03 -8.66
C PHE A 217 -1.21 11.37 -10.06
N GLY A 218 -0.90 10.08 -10.12
CA GLY A 218 -0.96 9.28 -11.35
C GLY A 218 -2.36 8.73 -11.64
N GLY A 219 -2.65 8.48 -12.92
CA GLY A 219 -3.86 7.78 -13.37
C GLY A 219 -5.18 8.53 -13.15
N ARG A 220 -5.12 9.85 -12.90
CA ARG A 220 -6.26 10.72 -12.58
C ARG A 220 -6.22 11.98 -13.43
N ILE A 221 -7.34 12.71 -13.48
CA ILE A 221 -7.48 13.89 -14.33
C ILE A 221 -7.02 15.13 -13.56
N TRP A 222 -5.79 15.59 -13.83
CA TRP A 222 -5.21 16.74 -13.14
C TRP A 222 -6.01 18.02 -13.32
N GLU A 223 -6.55 18.28 -14.52
CA GLU A 223 -7.31 19.50 -14.75
C GLU A 223 -8.57 19.63 -13.89
N GLU A 224 -9.20 18.51 -13.50
CA GLU A 224 -10.34 18.55 -12.57
C GLU A 224 -9.89 18.82 -11.13
N ALA A 225 -8.82 18.15 -10.70
CA ALA A 225 -8.18 18.38 -9.40
C ALA A 225 -7.72 19.84 -9.25
N ARG A 226 -7.10 20.39 -10.29
CA ARG A 226 -6.67 21.78 -10.39
C ARG A 226 -7.84 22.76 -10.32
N ARG A 227 -8.90 22.51 -11.11
CA ARG A 227 -10.06 23.39 -11.18
C ARG A 227 -10.88 23.43 -9.89
N TYR A 228 -11.10 22.27 -9.27
CA TYR A 228 -12.02 22.12 -8.14
C TYR A 228 -11.34 22.02 -6.78
N GLY A 229 -10.01 21.94 -6.75
CA GLY A 229 -9.26 22.01 -5.49
C GLY A 229 -9.26 20.71 -4.71
N PHE A 230 -8.71 19.64 -5.27
CA PHE A 230 -8.56 18.37 -4.56
C PHE A 230 -7.35 17.56 -5.04
N ILE A 231 -6.94 16.60 -4.22
CA ILE A 231 -6.18 15.42 -4.63
C ILE A 231 -6.98 14.17 -4.30
N SER A 232 -6.69 13.05 -4.93
CA SER A 232 -7.41 11.80 -4.73
C SER A 232 -6.56 10.57 -4.99
N ALA A 233 -6.92 9.48 -4.31
CA ALA A 233 -6.37 8.14 -4.50
C ALA A 233 -7.35 7.03 -4.10
N GLY A 234 -7.24 5.88 -4.75
CA GLY A 234 -8.27 4.85 -4.82
C GLY A 234 -7.86 3.72 -5.76
N GLY A 235 -8.76 2.76 -6.00
CA GLY A 235 -8.47 1.52 -6.73
C GLY A 235 -7.90 0.39 -5.87
N GLY A 236 -7.86 0.61 -4.55
CA GLY A 236 -7.35 -0.31 -3.54
C GLY A 236 -6.98 0.46 -2.27
N SER A 237 -7.17 -0.17 -1.11
CA SER A 237 -6.87 0.44 0.19
C SER A 237 -5.41 0.89 0.32
N TRP A 238 -4.49 0.22 -0.39
CA TRP A 238 -3.08 0.60 -0.52
C TRP A 238 -2.90 2.08 -0.95
N TYR A 239 -3.65 2.54 -1.95
CA TYR A 239 -3.49 3.88 -2.50
C TYR A 239 -4.18 4.95 -1.65
N SER A 240 -5.42 4.70 -1.23
CA SER A 240 -6.22 5.68 -0.50
C SER A 240 -5.75 5.88 0.93
N GLN A 241 -5.08 4.90 1.52
CA GLN A 241 -4.74 4.97 2.93
C GLN A 241 -3.72 6.05 3.27
N THR A 242 -2.70 6.24 2.42
CA THR A 242 -1.66 7.23 2.72
C THR A 242 -2.21 8.67 2.75
N LEU A 243 -3.35 8.93 2.10
CA LEU A 243 -4.07 10.21 2.22
C LEU A 243 -4.49 10.54 3.65
N LYS A 244 -4.75 9.54 4.51
CA LYS A 244 -5.13 9.76 5.92
C LYS A 244 -4.01 10.38 6.77
N GLN A 245 -2.78 10.43 6.24
CA GLN A 245 -1.67 11.14 6.90
C GLN A 245 -1.81 12.66 6.84
N LEU A 246 -2.64 13.17 5.92
CA LEU A 246 -2.85 14.60 5.71
C LEU A 246 -3.86 15.16 6.71
N GLN A 247 -3.54 16.31 7.25
CA GLN A 247 -4.35 17.09 8.18
C GLN A 247 -4.58 18.50 7.63
N PRO A 248 -5.66 19.17 8.04
CA PRO A 248 -5.90 20.57 7.67
C PRO A 248 -4.69 21.45 7.98
N GLY A 249 -4.24 22.24 7.01
CA GLY A 249 -3.06 23.09 7.12
C GLY A 249 -1.75 22.47 6.60
N ASP A 250 -1.72 21.16 6.32
CA ASP A 250 -0.56 20.52 5.72
C ASP A 250 -0.31 21.03 4.30
N ARG A 251 0.96 21.29 3.96
CA ARG A 251 1.37 21.68 2.60
C ARG A 251 1.74 20.45 1.78
N VAL A 252 1.13 20.35 0.60
CA VAL A 252 1.35 19.25 -0.35
C VAL A 252 1.98 19.76 -1.63
N TRP A 253 2.97 19.03 -2.14
CA TRP A 253 3.56 19.21 -3.47
C TRP A 253 3.15 18.02 -4.34
N VAL A 254 2.46 18.30 -5.44
CA VAL A 254 1.85 17.29 -6.29
C VAL A 254 2.71 17.03 -7.51
N LYS A 255 3.05 15.76 -7.71
CA LYS A 255 3.78 15.24 -8.87
C LYS A 255 2.91 14.27 -9.64
N ILE A 256 2.84 14.44 -10.96
CA ILE A 256 2.31 13.41 -11.87
C ILE A 256 3.50 12.50 -12.25
N PRO A 257 3.42 11.18 -12.04
CA PRO A 257 4.44 10.21 -12.47
C PRO A 257 4.82 10.40 -13.94
N ALA A 258 6.10 10.17 -14.27
CA ALA A 258 6.71 10.41 -15.58
C ALA A 258 6.60 11.85 -16.17
N THR A 259 5.87 12.77 -15.53
CA THR A 259 5.60 14.13 -16.06
C THR A 259 6.37 15.18 -15.26
N GLY A 260 6.09 15.34 -13.96
CA GLY A 260 6.73 16.35 -13.12
C GLY A 260 5.82 16.91 -12.03
N TYR A 261 6.32 17.90 -11.29
CA TYR A 261 5.54 18.61 -10.27
C TYR A 261 4.64 19.64 -10.91
N VAL A 262 3.36 19.60 -10.55
CA VAL A 262 2.29 20.39 -11.19
C VAL A 262 1.59 21.34 -10.22
N GLY A 263 1.77 21.20 -8.92
CA GLY A 263 1.09 22.08 -7.98
C GLY A 263 1.60 22.04 -6.56
N VAL A 264 1.33 23.14 -5.85
CA VAL A 264 1.50 23.27 -4.40
C VAL A 264 0.21 23.81 -3.80
N GLY A 265 -0.23 23.20 -2.69
CA GLY A 265 -1.49 23.54 -2.05
C GLY A 265 -1.51 23.24 -0.56
N ILE A 266 -2.56 23.73 0.11
CA ILE A 266 -2.81 23.52 1.54
C ILE A 266 -4.07 22.68 1.70
N VAL A 267 -3.92 21.57 2.43
CA VAL A 267 -5.03 20.66 2.79
C VAL A 267 -6.08 21.43 3.60
N GLN A 268 -7.36 21.32 3.19
CA GLN A 268 -8.48 22.03 3.82
C GLN A 268 -9.21 21.20 4.85
N SER A 269 -9.44 19.91 4.57
CA SER A 269 -10.07 18.96 5.48
C SER A 269 -9.41 17.59 5.37
N THR A 270 -9.78 16.68 6.27
CA THR A 270 -9.35 15.28 6.20
C THR A 270 -9.92 14.57 4.97
N VAL A 271 -9.34 13.44 4.63
CA VAL A 271 -9.80 12.60 3.52
C VAL A 271 -11.26 12.15 3.66
N GLU A 272 -11.98 12.11 2.54
CA GLU A 272 -13.38 11.69 2.43
C GLU A 272 -13.57 10.71 1.26
N PRO A 273 -14.45 9.70 1.36
CA PRO A 273 -14.77 8.83 0.24
C PRO A 273 -15.56 9.58 -0.85
N ALA A 274 -15.48 9.08 -2.08
CA ALA A 274 -16.19 9.61 -3.25
C ALA A 274 -17.70 9.82 -3.03
N SER A 275 -18.33 8.98 -2.21
CA SER A 275 -19.76 9.02 -1.91
C SER A 275 -20.19 10.20 -1.02
N SER A 276 -19.25 10.85 -0.33
CA SER A 276 -19.53 12.01 0.53
C SER A 276 -18.80 13.29 0.12
N PHE A 277 -17.75 13.18 -0.70
CA PHE A 277 -16.95 14.33 -1.09
C PHE A 277 -17.74 15.33 -1.92
N THR A 278 -17.68 16.60 -1.53
CA THR A 278 -18.38 17.70 -2.19
C THR A 278 -17.43 18.73 -2.75
N ILE A 279 -17.89 19.45 -3.78
CA ILE A 279 -17.17 20.50 -4.48
C ILE A 279 -18.03 21.77 -4.45
N ASN A 280 -17.38 22.90 -4.17
CA ASN A 280 -18.01 24.20 -4.28
C ASN A 280 -18.12 24.61 -5.75
N THR A 281 -19.35 24.79 -6.22
CA THR A 281 -19.67 25.29 -7.57
C THR A 281 -20.34 26.66 -7.48
N ASP A 282 -20.50 27.35 -8.61
CA ASP A 282 -21.23 28.62 -8.67
C ASP A 282 -22.69 28.48 -8.20
N ASP A 283 -23.26 27.27 -8.28
CA ASP A 283 -24.61 26.94 -7.81
C ASP A 283 -24.65 26.43 -6.35
N GLY A 284 -23.54 26.52 -5.62
CA GLY A 284 -23.37 25.99 -4.27
C GLY A 284 -22.62 24.66 -4.21
N GLU A 285 -22.58 24.08 -3.01
CA GLU A 285 -21.91 22.82 -2.72
C GLU A 285 -22.71 21.64 -3.32
N LYS A 286 -22.04 20.83 -4.14
CA LYS A 286 -22.61 19.66 -4.81
C LYS A 286 -21.69 18.46 -4.64
N LEU A 287 -22.24 17.25 -4.68
CA LEU A 287 -21.40 16.04 -4.68
C LEU A 287 -20.45 16.07 -5.87
N ALA A 288 -19.18 15.72 -5.64
CA ALA A 288 -18.18 15.68 -6.68
C ALA A 288 -18.63 14.79 -7.86
N MET A 289 -19.34 13.72 -7.56
CA MET A 289 -19.89 12.78 -8.53
C MET A 289 -20.90 13.38 -9.51
N ASP A 290 -21.56 14.48 -9.12
CA ASP A 290 -22.53 15.19 -9.97
C ASP A 290 -21.87 16.31 -10.79
N VAL A 291 -20.61 16.65 -10.50
CA VAL A 291 -19.90 17.82 -11.04
C VAL A 291 -18.74 17.40 -11.94
N LEU A 292 -17.99 16.36 -11.56
CA LEU A 292 -16.83 15.87 -12.29
C LEU A 292 -17.28 15.24 -13.62
N LYS A 293 -16.62 15.64 -14.71
CA LYS A 293 -16.90 15.19 -16.07
C LYS A 293 -16.64 13.68 -16.22
N TYR A 294 -15.68 13.14 -15.49
CA TYR A 294 -15.32 11.73 -15.52
C TYR A 294 -15.76 10.98 -14.25
N SER A 295 -16.84 11.44 -13.61
CA SER A 295 -17.35 10.85 -12.36
C SER A 295 -17.69 9.36 -12.48
N GLU A 296 -18.03 8.87 -13.68
CA GLU A 296 -18.26 7.44 -13.96
C GLU A 296 -17.08 6.55 -13.52
N LEU A 297 -15.84 7.05 -13.58
CA LEU A 297 -14.64 6.33 -13.14
C LEU A 297 -14.66 6.02 -11.64
N TYR A 298 -15.21 6.93 -10.84
CA TYR A 298 -15.25 6.79 -9.38
C TYR A 298 -16.54 6.11 -8.91
N GLN A 299 -17.60 6.18 -9.71
CA GLN A 299 -18.95 5.73 -9.36
C GLN A 299 -19.04 4.21 -9.21
N GLN A 300 -18.30 3.46 -10.02
CA GLN A 300 -18.33 1.99 -10.03
C GLN A 300 -17.98 1.37 -8.67
N ASN A 301 -17.05 1.98 -7.94
CA ASN A 301 -16.55 1.47 -6.66
C ASN A 301 -16.90 2.38 -5.46
N ALA A 302 -17.74 3.41 -5.64
CA ALA A 302 -17.99 4.43 -4.62
C ALA A 302 -18.59 3.89 -3.30
N ASN A 303 -19.23 2.72 -3.34
CA ASN A 303 -19.83 2.06 -2.18
C ASN A 303 -18.97 0.92 -1.61
N ASP A 304 -17.82 0.63 -2.21
CA ASP A 304 -16.87 -0.37 -1.73
C ASP A 304 -15.76 0.35 -0.94
N PRO A 305 -15.71 0.25 0.39
CA PRO A 305 -14.71 0.96 1.19
C PRO A 305 -13.26 0.66 0.81
N ASP A 306 -12.98 -0.53 0.28
CA ASP A 306 -11.63 -0.97 -0.08
C ASP A 306 -11.24 -0.52 -1.49
N LYS A 307 -12.21 -0.28 -2.36
CA LYS A 307 -11.98 0.08 -3.78
C LYS A 307 -12.39 1.50 -4.15
N SER A 308 -13.12 2.20 -3.28
CA SER A 308 -13.58 3.57 -3.50
C SER A 308 -12.40 4.51 -3.76
N GLU A 309 -12.66 5.53 -4.56
CA GLU A 309 -11.79 6.71 -4.61
C GLU A 309 -11.99 7.53 -3.32
N TYR A 310 -10.90 8.09 -2.82
CA TYR A 310 -10.90 8.97 -1.66
C TYR A 310 -10.27 10.30 -2.05
N PHE A 311 -10.88 11.39 -1.59
CA PHE A 311 -10.55 12.76 -1.95
C PHE A 311 -10.06 13.52 -0.72
N VAL A 312 -9.10 14.41 -0.92
CA VAL A 312 -8.65 15.38 0.07
C VAL A 312 -8.79 16.76 -0.57
N PRO A 313 -9.64 17.66 -0.05
CA PRO A 313 -9.76 19.00 -0.59
C PRO A 313 -8.52 19.83 -0.29
N VAL A 314 -8.08 20.58 -1.30
CA VAL A 314 -6.82 21.35 -1.30
C VAL A 314 -7.10 22.75 -1.83
N LYS A 315 -6.68 23.76 -1.06
CA LYS A 315 -6.58 25.14 -1.54
C LYS A 315 -5.26 25.25 -2.30
N TRP A 316 -5.33 25.33 -3.62
CA TRP A 316 -4.14 25.56 -4.44
C TRP A 316 -3.53 26.93 -4.16
N LEU A 317 -2.22 26.94 -3.93
CA LEU A 317 -1.43 28.17 -3.83
C LEU A 317 -0.87 28.53 -5.21
N GLU A 318 -0.42 27.53 -5.95
CA GLU A 318 0.00 27.66 -7.34
C GLU A 318 -0.11 26.31 -8.07
N THR A 319 -0.54 26.34 -9.32
CA THR A 319 -0.66 25.16 -10.18
C THR A 319 -0.12 25.45 -11.58
N ARG A 320 0.27 24.39 -12.28
CA ARG A 320 0.72 24.37 -13.67
C ARG A 320 -0.14 23.39 -14.46
N ASP A 321 -0.29 23.63 -15.75
CA ASP A 321 -0.76 22.62 -16.69
C ASP A 321 0.27 21.48 -16.77
N GLU A 322 -0.16 20.27 -17.17
CA GLU A 322 0.76 19.11 -17.24
C GLU A 322 1.97 19.34 -18.14
N GLN A 323 1.80 20.13 -19.21
CA GLN A 323 2.86 20.49 -20.15
C GLN A 323 3.90 21.46 -19.56
N GLU A 324 3.52 22.16 -18.49
CA GLU A 324 4.38 23.11 -17.77
C GLU A 324 4.89 22.51 -16.45
N ALA A 325 4.74 21.20 -16.26
CA ALA A 325 5.21 20.51 -15.08
C ALA A 325 6.72 20.70 -14.90
N VAL A 326 7.12 20.97 -13.66
CA VAL A 326 8.53 21.16 -13.31
C VAL A 326 9.14 19.80 -13.01
N ASN A 327 10.13 19.42 -13.82
CA ASN A 327 10.88 18.19 -13.61
C ASN A 327 12.37 18.43 -13.85
N GLU A 328 13.19 18.05 -12.88
CA GLU A 328 14.65 18.10 -13.01
C GLU A 328 15.26 16.77 -12.57
N VAL A 329 16.42 16.45 -13.14
CA VAL A 329 17.21 15.31 -12.71
C VAL A 329 17.52 15.44 -11.22
N GLY A 330 17.24 14.38 -10.46
CA GLY A 330 17.42 14.36 -9.02
C GLY A 330 16.21 14.83 -8.22
N PHE A 331 15.09 15.21 -8.86
CA PHE A 331 13.84 15.46 -8.14
C PHE A 331 13.32 14.18 -7.49
N PHE A 332 12.77 14.35 -6.28
CA PHE A 332 12.18 13.28 -5.51
C PHE A 332 10.91 12.77 -6.19
N GLY A 333 10.69 11.47 -6.09
CA GLY A 333 9.47 10.78 -6.48
C GLY A 333 9.28 9.59 -5.55
N ASN A 334 8.02 9.22 -5.34
CA ASN A 334 7.65 8.06 -4.54
C ASN A 334 6.38 7.44 -5.16
N GLN A 335 6.24 6.13 -5.02
CA GLN A 335 5.08 5.39 -5.50
C GLN A 335 3.89 5.45 -4.53
N ASN A 336 4.12 5.72 -3.24
CA ASN A 336 3.05 6.04 -2.31
C ASN A 336 2.31 7.30 -2.78
N THR A 337 0.98 7.30 -2.66
CA THR A 337 0.17 8.48 -2.97
C THR A 337 0.60 9.65 -2.13
N VAL A 338 0.80 9.48 -0.82
CA VAL A 338 1.29 10.52 0.08
C VAL A 338 2.46 10.00 0.89
N CYS A 339 3.51 10.81 1.05
CA CYS A 339 4.54 10.52 2.04
C CYS A 339 5.11 11.79 2.67
N LYS A 340 5.82 11.62 3.80
CA LYS A 340 6.53 12.66 4.58
C LYS A 340 8.04 12.45 4.45
N PRO A 341 8.69 12.83 3.32
CA PRO A 341 10.07 12.41 3.07
C PRO A 341 11.07 13.17 3.95
N THR A 342 12.08 12.47 4.46
CA THR A 342 13.19 13.05 5.25
C THR A 342 14.54 12.96 4.55
N THR A 343 14.53 12.74 3.23
CA THR A 343 15.75 12.57 2.43
C THR A 343 16.32 13.94 2.01
N PRO A 344 17.65 14.09 1.86
CA PRO A 344 18.24 15.31 1.33
C PRO A 344 17.73 15.62 -0.09
N LYS A 345 17.44 14.57 -0.86
CA LYS A 345 16.81 14.66 -2.18
C LYS A 345 15.46 15.40 -2.13
N TRP A 346 14.65 15.14 -1.11
CA TRP A 346 13.38 15.85 -0.91
C TRP A 346 13.58 17.32 -0.56
N ARG A 347 14.47 17.64 0.39
CA ARG A 347 14.78 19.03 0.73
C ARG A 347 15.24 19.80 -0.49
N HIS A 348 16.18 19.24 -1.25
CA HIS A 348 16.67 19.81 -2.49
C HIS A 348 15.53 20.07 -3.49
N THR A 349 14.64 19.08 -3.66
CA THR A 349 13.48 19.18 -4.55
C THR A 349 12.59 20.34 -4.13
N VAL A 350 12.17 20.41 -2.85
CA VAL A 350 11.31 21.49 -2.35
C VAL A 350 11.98 22.86 -2.47
N GLU A 351 13.28 22.98 -2.16
CA GLU A 351 14.02 24.24 -2.30
C GLU A 351 14.08 24.74 -3.74
N LYS A 352 14.18 23.83 -4.72
CA LYS A 352 14.08 24.18 -6.13
C LYS A 352 12.65 24.53 -6.53
N LEU A 353 11.66 23.72 -6.14
CA LEU A 353 10.25 23.96 -6.46
C LEU A 353 9.77 25.32 -5.94
N LYS A 354 10.22 25.77 -4.75
CA LYS A 354 9.93 27.11 -4.22
C LYS A 354 10.44 28.26 -5.10
N ARG A 355 11.37 28.01 -6.04
CA ARG A 355 11.82 28.99 -7.04
C ARG A 355 10.94 28.99 -8.29
N TYR A 356 10.29 27.88 -8.61
CA TYR A 356 9.40 27.74 -9.77
C TYR A 356 7.94 28.06 -9.45
N PHE A 357 7.51 27.76 -8.23
CA PHE A 357 6.17 28.03 -7.71
C PHE A 357 6.26 29.19 -6.73
N THR A 358 6.36 30.43 -7.23
CA THR A 358 6.65 31.61 -6.41
C THR A 358 5.57 31.96 -5.39
N ASN A 359 4.33 31.48 -5.57
CA ASN A 359 3.22 31.73 -4.64
C ASN A 359 3.05 30.62 -3.59
N TRP A 360 4.05 29.75 -3.40
CA TRP A 360 4.00 28.61 -2.46
C TRP A 360 3.77 28.99 -0.99
N ASP A 361 3.98 30.25 -0.61
CA ASP A 361 3.79 30.78 0.75
C ASP A 361 2.67 31.82 0.84
N ALA A 362 1.85 31.97 -0.21
CA ALA A 362 0.68 32.84 -0.20
C ALA A 362 -0.27 32.45 0.94
N LYS A 363 -0.65 33.42 1.78
CA LYS A 363 -1.55 33.22 2.92
C LYS A 363 -3.02 33.19 2.49
#